data_AF-A0A950Q7C8-F1
#
_entry.id   AF-A0A950Q7C8-F1
#
_cell.length_a   1.000
_cell.length_b   1.000
_cell.length_c   1.000
_cell.angle_alpha   90.00
_cell.angle_beta   90.00
_cell.angle_gamma   90.00
#
_symmetry.space_group_name_H-M   'P 1'
#
loop_
_entity.id
_entity.type
_entity.pdbx_description
1 polymer ?
#
loop_
_entity_poly.entity_id
_entity_poly.type
_entity_poly.pdbx_seq_one_letter_code
_entity_poly.pdbx_strand_id
1 'polypeptide(L)'
;MVRSLVRRVVCCIAIACLASLAAGGFASAQATNLHFTTSITQVYGSKYPITGRLDIEVFPSGNLRGYYHTSYYKLFIPVVGGRDGNYIWFDIGPSSVDLGLGAGPGGKLHVVGTMNGDGSFRGQVYPETTAVLSGISMENQAQSPSPEANEQYIFSALPTSDIEPTPSS
;
A
#
# COMPACT_ATOMS: atom_id res chain seq x y z
N MET A 1 70.40 40.03 -4.68
CA MET A 1 69.09 39.80 -4.02
C MET A 1 68.00 40.33 -4.93
N VAL A 2 67.28 39.53 -5.73
CA VAL A 2 65.87 39.68 -6.25
C VAL A 2 65.59 38.55 -7.28
N ARG A 3 65.96 37.28 -6.99
CA ARG A 3 65.70 36.16 -7.93
C ARG A 3 64.99 34.96 -7.32
N SER A 4 64.45 35.11 -6.10
CA SER A 4 63.95 33.97 -5.31
C SER A 4 62.57 34.23 -4.71
N LEU A 5 61.60 34.69 -5.51
CA LEU A 5 60.22 34.89 -5.03
C LEU A 5 59.12 34.48 -6.03
N VAL A 6 59.46 33.88 -7.16
CA VAL A 6 58.46 33.51 -8.19
C VAL A 6 58.09 32.01 -8.16
N ARG A 7 58.80 31.18 -7.38
CA ARG A 7 58.68 29.71 -7.48
C ARG A 7 57.71 29.03 -6.50
N ARG A 8 56.84 29.76 -5.79
CA ARG A 8 55.98 29.22 -4.71
C ARG A 8 54.46 29.37 -4.88
N VAL A 9 53.96 29.69 -6.08
CA VAL A 9 52.51 29.93 -6.28
C VAL A 9 51.80 28.86 -7.13
N VAL A 10 52.48 27.79 -7.55
CA VAL A 10 51.93 26.85 -8.56
C VAL A 10 51.41 25.52 -7.99
N CYS A 11 51.20 25.37 -6.68
CA CYS A 11 50.80 24.08 -6.08
C CYS A 11 49.40 23.99 -5.46
N CYS A 12 48.52 24.98 -5.60
CA CYS A 12 47.21 24.98 -4.91
C CYS A 12 45.98 24.93 -5.85
N ILE A 13 46.10 24.44 -7.09
CA ILE A 13 44.95 24.36 -8.02
C ILE A 13 44.86 22.96 -8.66
N ALA A 14 44.89 21.90 -7.84
CA ALA A 14 44.67 20.53 -8.34
C ALA A 14 43.81 19.65 -7.44
N ILE A 15 43.13 20.22 -6.43
CA ILE A 15 42.25 19.46 -5.52
C ILE A 15 40.86 20.12 -5.43
N ALA A 16 40.27 20.49 -6.57
CA ALA A 16 38.92 21.07 -6.61
C ALA A 16 38.01 20.52 -7.72
N CYS A 17 38.46 19.56 -8.54
CA CYS A 17 37.69 19.06 -9.68
C CYS A 17 37.20 17.60 -9.58
N LEU A 18 37.22 16.99 -8.40
CA LEU A 18 36.66 15.64 -8.19
C LEU A 18 35.30 15.61 -7.47
N ALA A 19 34.73 16.76 -7.11
CA ALA A 19 33.43 16.82 -6.41
C ALA A 19 32.21 16.84 -7.35
N SER A 20 32.38 16.92 -8.67
CA SER A 20 31.29 17.21 -9.61
C SER A 20 30.67 16.01 -10.33
N LEU A 21 31.07 14.76 -10.02
CA LEU A 21 30.64 13.57 -10.77
C LEU A 21 29.60 12.69 -10.06
N ALA A 22 29.06 13.10 -8.92
CA ALA A 22 27.96 12.39 -8.27
C ALA A 22 26.64 13.19 -8.32
N ALA A 23 26.30 13.75 -9.48
CA ALA A 23 24.90 13.96 -9.80
C ALA A 23 24.30 12.58 -10.12
N GLY A 24 24.13 11.76 -9.07
CA GLY A 24 23.38 10.52 -9.17
C GLY A 24 22.00 10.89 -9.68
N GLY A 25 21.74 10.58 -10.96
CA GLY A 25 20.42 10.76 -11.52
C GLY A 25 19.46 10.01 -10.62
N PHE A 26 18.58 10.74 -9.94
CA PHE A 26 17.41 10.16 -9.31
C PHE A 26 16.58 9.63 -10.47
N ALA A 27 16.86 8.39 -10.88
CA ALA A 27 15.92 7.65 -11.70
C ALA A 27 14.64 7.61 -10.86
N SER A 28 13.64 8.38 -11.28
CA SER A 28 12.33 8.34 -10.66
C SER A 28 11.83 6.93 -10.86
N ALA A 29 11.99 6.11 -9.83
CA ALA A 29 11.64 4.71 -9.89
C ALA A 29 10.12 4.67 -10.12
N GLN A 30 9.74 4.26 -11.34
CA GLN A 30 8.37 4.37 -11.81
C GLN A 30 7.50 3.40 -11.02
N ALA A 31 6.38 3.89 -10.51
CA ALA A 31 5.45 3.04 -9.81
C ALA A 31 4.77 2.05 -10.78
N THR A 32 4.46 0.87 -10.28
CA THR A 32 3.78 -0.18 -11.05
C THR A 32 2.29 -0.13 -10.74
N ASN A 33 1.46 0.07 -11.77
CA ASN A 33 0.01 -0.01 -11.66
C ASN A 33 -0.43 -1.47 -11.78
N LEU A 34 -1.26 -1.92 -10.84
CA LEU A 34 -1.81 -3.27 -10.79
C LEU A 34 -3.32 -3.17 -10.60
N HIS A 35 -4.04 -4.01 -11.34
CA HIS A 35 -5.49 -4.06 -11.37
C HIS A 35 -5.96 -5.45 -10.98
N PHE A 36 -6.90 -5.54 -10.04
CA PHE A 36 -7.40 -6.81 -9.54
C PHE A 36 -8.91 -6.86 -9.54
N THR A 37 -9.45 -8.03 -9.83
CA THR A 37 -10.81 -8.40 -9.48
C THR A 37 -10.79 -9.04 -8.10
N THR A 38 -11.65 -8.57 -7.20
CA THR A 38 -11.57 -8.91 -5.78
C THR A 38 -12.85 -9.51 -5.22
N SER A 39 -12.72 -10.27 -4.14
CA SER A 39 -13.83 -10.83 -3.37
C SER A 39 -13.47 -10.86 -1.89
N ILE A 40 -14.38 -10.34 -1.05
CA ILE A 40 -14.32 -10.42 0.41
C ILE A 40 -15.40 -11.40 0.87
N THR A 41 -14.99 -12.51 1.47
CA THR A 41 -15.90 -13.58 1.92
C THR A 41 -15.76 -13.78 3.43
N GLN A 42 -16.88 -13.87 4.14
CA GLN A 42 -16.86 -14.23 5.56
C GLN A 42 -16.59 -15.73 5.71
N VAL A 43 -15.68 -16.13 6.61
CA VAL A 43 -15.34 -17.53 6.87
C VAL A 43 -16.52 -18.26 7.53
N TYR A 44 -17.16 -17.59 8.49
CA TYR A 44 -18.27 -18.14 9.27
C TYR A 44 -19.52 -17.27 9.07
N GLY A 45 -20.34 -17.61 8.08
CA GLY A 45 -21.59 -16.90 7.82
C GLY A 45 -22.13 -17.12 6.41
N SER A 46 -23.44 -16.97 6.24
CA SER A 46 -24.16 -17.11 4.96
C SER A 46 -24.18 -15.81 4.14
N LYS A 47 -23.20 -14.91 4.32
CA LYS A 47 -23.20 -13.63 3.60
C LYS A 47 -22.60 -13.82 2.21
N TYR A 48 -23.28 -13.32 1.19
CA TYR A 48 -22.77 -13.29 -0.17
C TYR A 48 -21.42 -12.57 -0.21
N PRO A 49 -20.45 -13.06 -1.01
CA PRO A 49 -19.15 -12.41 -1.14
C PRO A 49 -19.32 -10.98 -1.66
N ILE A 50 -18.59 -10.04 -1.06
CA ILE A 50 -18.54 -8.65 -1.55
C ILE A 50 -17.51 -8.61 -2.66
N THR A 51 -17.97 -8.52 -3.89
CA THR A 51 -17.10 -8.41 -5.06
C THR A 51 -16.72 -6.95 -5.33
N GLY A 52 -15.56 -6.77 -5.96
CA GLY A 52 -15.07 -5.46 -6.33
C GLY A 52 -13.93 -5.48 -7.33
N ARG A 53 -13.32 -4.31 -7.53
CA ARG A 53 -12.04 -4.12 -8.20
C ARG A 53 -11.09 -3.38 -7.27
N LEU A 54 -9.81 -3.71 -7.32
CA LEU A 54 -8.75 -3.05 -6.58
C LEU A 54 -7.71 -2.56 -7.58
N ASP A 55 -7.54 -1.25 -7.63
CA ASP A 55 -6.57 -0.57 -8.48
C ASP A 55 -5.50 0.04 -7.58
N ILE A 56 -4.27 -0.47 -7.66
CA ILE A 56 -3.17 -0.05 -6.79
C ILE A 56 -1.94 0.34 -7.59
N GLU A 57 -1.24 1.34 -7.08
CA GLU A 57 0.06 1.79 -7.54
C GLU A 57 1.09 1.39 -6.47
N VAL A 58 2.05 0.56 -6.86
CA VAL A 58 3.13 0.07 -5.99
C VAL A 58 4.40 0.85 -6.31
N PHE A 59 4.90 1.58 -5.32
CA PHE A 59 6.14 2.33 -5.44
C PHE A 59 7.35 1.43 -5.19
N PRO A 60 8.51 1.77 -5.77
CA PRO A 60 9.76 1.04 -5.51
C PRO A 60 10.25 1.11 -4.07
N SER A 61 9.73 2.05 -3.27
CA SER A 61 9.95 2.09 -1.81
C SER A 61 9.14 1.02 -1.05
N GLY A 62 8.29 0.26 -1.73
CA GLY A 62 7.33 -0.67 -1.13
C GLY A 62 6.03 -0.01 -0.68
N ASN A 63 5.87 1.30 -0.79
CA ASN A 63 4.60 1.96 -0.47
C ASN A 63 3.53 1.62 -1.51
N LEU A 64 2.27 1.57 -1.09
CA LEU A 64 1.12 1.30 -1.94
C LEU A 64 0.05 2.37 -1.74
N ARG A 65 -0.52 2.87 -2.84
CA ARG A 65 -1.74 3.70 -2.82
C ARG A 65 -2.71 3.21 -3.89
N GLY A 66 -3.99 3.51 -3.75
CA GLY A 66 -4.96 3.08 -4.76
C GLY A 66 -6.40 3.35 -4.38
N TYR A 67 -7.30 2.67 -5.07
CA TYR A 67 -8.74 2.71 -4.83
C TYR A 67 -9.34 1.32 -4.91
N TYR A 68 -10.31 1.08 -4.02
CA TYR A 68 -11.19 -0.08 -4.06
C TYR A 68 -12.55 0.36 -4.61
N HIS A 69 -13.06 -0.42 -5.55
CA HIS A 69 -14.33 -0.21 -6.23
C HIS A 69 -15.25 -1.35 -5.87
N THR A 70 -16.32 -1.08 -5.12
CA THR A 70 -17.33 -2.11 -4.87
C THR A 70 -18.16 -2.36 -6.13
N SER A 71 -18.63 -3.59 -6.36
CA SER A 71 -19.55 -3.86 -7.47
C SER A 71 -20.93 -3.21 -7.29
N TYR A 72 -21.30 -2.86 -6.06
CA TYR A 72 -22.64 -2.37 -5.71
C TYR A 72 -22.74 -0.84 -5.70
N TYR A 73 -21.66 -0.15 -5.34
CA TYR A 73 -21.60 1.32 -5.23
C TYR A 73 -20.50 1.88 -6.11
N LYS A 74 -20.79 2.98 -6.82
CA LYS A 74 -19.82 3.73 -7.63
C LYS A 74 -18.87 4.62 -6.79
N LEU A 75 -18.57 4.19 -5.57
CA LEU A 75 -17.71 4.92 -4.64
C LEU A 75 -16.26 4.48 -4.83
N PHE A 76 -15.36 5.45 -4.84
CA PHE A 76 -13.92 5.23 -4.84
C PHE A 76 -13.44 5.25 -3.41
N ILE A 77 -13.09 4.08 -2.89
CA ILE A 77 -12.69 3.93 -1.49
C ILE A 77 -11.16 3.94 -1.46
N PRO A 78 -10.51 4.92 -0.79
CA PRO A 78 -9.06 5.03 -0.84
C PRO A 78 -8.41 3.80 -0.20
N VAL A 79 -7.29 3.37 -0.79
CA VAL A 79 -6.46 2.28 -0.31
C VAL A 79 -5.05 2.78 -0.05
N VAL A 80 -4.50 2.47 1.12
CA VAL A 80 -3.12 2.82 1.50
C VAL A 80 -2.46 1.63 2.18
N GLY A 81 -1.19 1.40 1.91
CA GLY A 81 -0.51 0.24 2.47
C GLY A 81 0.94 0.12 2.05
N GLY A 82 1.42 -1.12 2.04
CA GLY A 82 2.75 -1.44 1.58
C GLY A 82 2.92 -2.87 1.13
N ARG A 83 4.10 -3.12 0.56
CA ARG A 83 4.54 -4.41 0.05
C ARG A 83 6.03 -4.59 0.38
N ASP A 84 6.38 -5.77 0.87
CA ASP A 84 7.75 -6.21 1.08
C ASP A 84 7.93 -7.61 0.46
N GLY A 85 8.66 -7.67 -0.66
CA GLY A 85 8.77 -8.88 -1.47
C GLY A 85 7.41 -9.41 -1.94
N ASN A 86 6.99 -10.56 -1.42
CA ASN A 86 5.68 -11.15 -1.71
C ASN A 86 4.62 -10.82 -0.64
N TYR A 87 5.00 -10.23 0.48
CA TYR A 87 4.05 -9.83 1.51
C TYR A 87 3.42 -8.49 1.16
N ILE A 88 2.10 -8.37 1.32
CA ILE A 88 1.33 -7.17 1.01
C ILE A 88 0.34 -6.88 2.14
N TRP A 89 0.21 -5.62 2.50
CA TRP A 89 -0.77 -5.15 3.47
C TRP A 89 -1.38 -3.83 3.02
N PHE A 90 -2.65 -3.60 3.29
CA PHE A 90 -3.29 -2.32 3.00
C PHE A 90 -4.59 -2.14 3.77
N ASP A 91 -4.95 -0.88 3.96
CA ASP A 91 -6.20 -0.45 4.57
C ASP A 91 -7.18 0.00 3.48
N ILE A 92 -8.43 -0.48 3.53
CA ILE A 92 -9.51 -0.05 2.63
C ILE A 92 -10.43 0.93 3.37
N GLY A 93 -10.47 2.16 2.88
CA GLY A 93 -11.37 3.23 3.31
C GLY A 93 -11.03 3.84 4.67
N PRO A 94 -11.69 4.95 5.03
CA PRO A 94 -11.77 5.39 6.43
C PRO A 94 -12.93 4.68 7.18
N SER A 95 -13.86 4.02 6.47
CA SER A 95 -15.06 3.40 7.04
C SER A 95 -15.49 2.13 6.31
N SER A 96 -15.85 1.10 7.07
CA SER A 96 -16.33 -0.22 6.63
C SER A 96 -17.79 -0.17 6.17
N VAL A 97 -18.51 0.90 6.52
CA VAL A 97 -19.87 1.18 6.05
C VAL A 97 -19.89 1.38 4.54
N ASP A 98 -18.85 2.01 3.98
CA ASP A 98 -18.75 2.26 2.53
C ASP A 98 -18.63 0.95 1.72
N LEU A 99 -18.26 -0.15 2.39
CA LEU A 99 -18.16 -1.48 1.79
C LEU A 99 -19.46 -2.30 1.94
N GLY A 100 -20.52 -1.74 2.54
CA GLY A 100 -21.78 -2.45 2.76
C GLY A 100 -21.68 -3.60 3.78
N LEU A 101 -20.64 -3.60 4.63
CA LEU A 101 -20.45 -4.66 5.62
C LEU A 101 -21.43 -4.58 6.81
N GLY A 102 -22.12 -3.46 7.00
CA GLY A 102 -23.13 -3.25 8.03
C GLY A 102 -22.83 -2.00 8.86
N ALA A 103 -23.83 -1.52 9.60
CA ALA A 103 -23.72 -0.32 10.44
C ALA A 103 -22.95 -0.62 11.73
N GLY A 104 -21.64 -0.74 11.63
CA GLY A 104 -20.72 -0.65 12.77
C GLY A 104 -20.12 0.76 12.86
N PRO A 105 -19.75 1.25 14.06
CA PRO A 105 -19.02 2.51 14.18
C PRO A 105 -17.73 2.41 13.36
N GLY A 106 -17.45 3.46 12.59
CA GLY A 106 -16.52 3.47 11.46
C GLY A 106 -15.19 2.77 11.71
N GLY A 107 -14.63 2.22 10.64
CA GLY A 107 -13.41 1.43 10.72
C GLY A 107 -12.86 1.10 9.36
N LYS A 108 -11.55 1.19 9.16
CA LYS A 108 -10.92 0.72 7.92
C LYS A 108 -10.86 -0.81 7.92
N LEU A 109 -10.82 -1.43 6.74
CA LEU A 109 -10.49 -2.85 6.65
C LEU A 109 -9.00 -3.01 6.46
N HIS A 110 -8.32 -3.62 7.42
CA HIS A 110 -6.92 -3.98 7.27
C HIS A 110 -6.81 -5.35 6.59
N VAL A 111 -6.17 -5.39 5.42
CA VAL A 111 -5.95 -6.61 4.65
C VAL A 111 -4.47 -6.97 4.71
N VAL A 112 -4.19 -8.25 4.98
CA VAL A 112 -2.83 -8.80 4.98
C VAL A 112 -2.80 -10.06 4.13
N GLY A 113 -1.88 -10.15 3.17
CA GLY A 113 -1.78 -11.29 2.27
C GLY A 113 -0.39 -11.57 1.74
N THR A 114 -0.31 -12.62 0.92
CA THR A 114 0.92 -12.99 0.21
C THR A 114 0.62 -13.15 -1.27
N MET A 115 1.39 -12.44 -2.11
CA MET A 115 1.32 -12.51 -3.56
C MET A 115 1.96 -13.77 -4.09
N ASN A 116 1.23 -14.44 -4.97
CA ASN A 116 1.67 -15.58 -5.76
C ASN A 116 2.52 -15.11 -6.96
N GLY A 117 3.22 -16.05 -7.59
CA GLY A 117 4.06 -15.77 -8.77
C GLY A 117 3.28 -15.27 -10.00
N ASP A 118 1.97 -15.54 -10.06
CA ASP A 118 1.06 -15.03 -11.10
C ASP A 118 0.50 -13.63 -10.80
N GLY A 119 0.87 -13.04 -9.65
CA GLY A 119 0.38 -11.75 -9.18
C GLY A 119 -0.91 -11.81 -8.37
N SER A 120 -1.61 -12.95 -8.34
CA SER A 120 -2.78 -13.13 -7.47
C SER A 120 -2.40 -13.15 -6.00
N PHE A 121 -3.35 -12.87 -5.10
CA PHE A 121 -3.12 -13.05 -3.67
C PHE A 121 -4.41 -13.38 -2.92
N ARG A 122 -4.24 -14.09 -1.81
CA ARG A 122 -5.28 -14.27 -0.79
C ARG A 122 -4.76 -13.73 0.53
N GLY A 123 -5.66 -13.09 1.27
CA GLY A 123 -5.32 -12.43 2.51
C GLY A 123 -6.40 -12.61 3.58
N GLN A 124 -6.03 -12.34 4.81
CA GLN A 124 -6.96 -12.18 5.92
C GLN A 124 -7.38 -10.71 5.99
N VAL A 125 -8.64 -10.48 6.35
CA VAL A 125 -9.18 -9.14 6.55
C VAL A 125 -9.57 -8.97 8.00
N TYR A 126 -9.09 -7.90 8.61
CA TYR A 126 -9.37 -7.50 9.98
C TYR A 126 -10.17 -6.19 9.94
N PRO A 127 -11.43 -6.20 10.39
CA PRO A 127 -12.17 -4.97 10.59
C PRO A 127 -11.53 -4.18 11.74
N GLU A 128 -11.03 -2.97 11.48
CA GLU A 128 -10.49 -2.13 12.55
C GLU A 128 -11.62 -1.31 13.15
N THR A 129 -12.11 -1.69 14.32
CA THR A 129 -13.10 -0.87 15.05
C THR A 129 -12.41 0.34 15.67
N THR A 130 -13.00 1.54 15.52
CA THR A 130 -12.44 2.81 16.03
C THR A 130 -12.09 2.79 17.53
N ALA A 131 -12.67 1.87 18.30
CA ALA A 131 -12.41 1.68 19.72
C ALA A 131 -10.96 1.25 20.06
N VAL A 132 -10.19 0.74 19.09
CA VAL A 132 -8.81 0.26 19.32
C VAL A 132 -7.77 1.40 19.24
N LEU A 133 -8.10 2.52 18.60
CA LEU A 133 -7.17 3.63 18.33
C LEU A 133 -7.18 4.77 19.37
N SER A 134 -8.15 4.82 20.28
CA SER A 134 -8.13 5.77 21.39
C SER A 134 -7.19 5.24 22.49
N GLY A 135 -5.92 5.65 22.44
CA GLY A 135 -4.84 5.31 23.39
C GLY A 135 -5.04 5.73 24.84
N ILE A 136 -6.28 5.75 25.34
CA ILE A 136 -6.68 5.98 26.73
C ILE A 136 -7.09 4.64 27.40
N SER A 137 -7.03 3.50 26.71
CA SER A 137 -7.49 2.21 27.24
C SER A 137 -6.44 1.09 27.30
N MET A 138 -5.14 1.41 27.33
CA MET A 138 -4.11 0.40 27.62
C MET A 138 -4.15 -0.13 29.06
N GLU A 139 -4.89 0.51 29.98
CA GLU A 139 -4.98 0.06 31.39
C GLU A 139 -6.20 -0.85 31.67
N ASN A 140 -7.12 -1.04 30.71
CA ASN A 140 -8.29 -1.92 30.88
C ASN A 140 -8.47 -2.96 29.76
N GLN A 141 -7.40 -3.30 29.03
CA GLN A 141 -7.46 -4.24 27.90
C GLN A 141 -7.32 -5.72 28.30
N ALA A 142 -7.73 -6.12 29.51
CA ALA A 142 -7.81 -7.53 29.90
C ALA A 142 -9.11 -8.21 29.40
N GLN A 143 -10.07 -7.44 28.89
CA GLN A 143 -11.34 -7.95 28.35
C GLN A 143 -11.83 -7.07 27.17
N SER A 144 -10.99 -6.85 26.16
CA SER A 144 -11.62 -6.65 24.84
C SER A 144 -12.28 -7.97 24.49
N PRO A 145 -13.59 -8.01 24.16
CA PRO A 145 -14.18 -9.23 23.64
C PRO A 145 -13.27 -9.67 22.51
N SER A 146 -12.69 -10.87 22.64
CA SER A 146 -12.07 -11.55 21.50
C SER A 146 -13.02 -11.31 20.34
N PRO A 147 -12.56 -10.80 19.18
CA PRO A 147 -13.42 -10.76 18.01
C PRO A 147 -14.10 -12.11 17.98
N GLU A 148 -15.44 -12.12 18.05
CA GLU A 148 -16.16 -13.38 18.06
C GLU A 148 -15.58 -14.17 16.89
N ALA A 149 -15.20 -15.43 17.11
CA ALA A 149 -14.52 -16.25 16.10
C ALA A 149 -15.27 -16.28 14.73
N ASN A 150 -16.49 -15.76 14.72
CA ASN A 150 -17.43 -15.59 13.63
C ASN A 150 -17.10 -14.43 12.65
N GLU A 151 -16.24 -13.46 13.00
CA GLU A 151 -15.95 -12.27 12.16
C GLU A 151 -14.63 -12.35 11.39
N GLN A 152 -14.21 -13.55 10.99
CA GLN A 152 -13.06 -13.70 10.11
C GLN A 152 -13.49 -13.53 8.64
N TYR A 153 -12.77 -12.70 7.90
CA TYR A 153 -13.01 -12.46 6.48
C TYR A 153 -11.75 -12.82 5.66
N ILE A 154 -11.97 -13.38 4.47
CA ILE A 154 -10.92 -13.70 3.50
C ILE A 154 -11.03 -12.76 2.32
N PHE A 155 -9.91 -12.12 1.99
CA PHE A 155 -9.71 -11.36 0.77
C PHE A 155 -9.13 -12.28 -0.30
N SER A 156 -9.66 -12.20 -1.51
CA SER A 156 -9.05 -12.83 -2.69
C SER A 156 -8.96 -11.80 -3.80
N ALA A 157 -7.80 -11.72 -4.45
CA ALA A 157 -7.53 -10.82 -5.56
C ALA A 157 -6.88 -11.58 -6.72
N LEU A 158 -7.45 -11.41 -7.90
CA LEU A 158 -6.98 -12.00 -9.15
C LEU A 158 -6.60 -10.87 -10.10
N PRO A 159 -5.41 -10.90 -10.72
CA PRO A 159 -5.02 -9.88 -11.69
C PRO A 159 -6.05 -9.80 -12.80
N THR A 160 -6.49 -8.59 -13.12
CA THR A 160 -7.38 -8.39 -14.25
C THR A 160 -6.53 -8.27 -15.50
N SER A 161 -6.72 -9.16 -16.47
CA SER A 161 -6.04 -9.12 -17.76
C SER A 161 -6.60 -8.08 -18.72
N ASP A 162 -7.29 -7.05 -18.20
CA ASP A 162 -7.82 -5.95 -19.00
C ASP A 162 -6.64 -5.13 -19.51
N ILE A 163 -6.02 -5.61 -20.58
CA ILE A 163 -5.22 -4.79 -21.48
C ILE A 163 -6.22 -3.76 -22.01
N GLU A 164 -6.14 -2.53 -21.48
CA GLU A 164 -6.86 -1.41 -22.06
C GLU A 164 -6.52 -1.40 -23.56
N PRO A 165 -7.51 -1.52 -24.47
CA PRO A 165 -7.23 -1.54 -25.89
C PRO A 165 -6.47 -0.26 -26.20
N THR A 166 -5.21 -0.41 -26.60
CA THR A 166 -4.36 0.73 -26.96
C THR A 166 -5.15 1.55 -27.97
N PRO A 167 -5.44 2.85 -27.71
CA PRO A 167 -6.20 3.63 -28.65
C PRO A 167 -5.47 3.60 -29.98
N SER A 168 -6.09 3.04 -31.01
CA SER A 168 -5.56 3.06 -32.36
C SER A 168 -5.50 4.52 -32.81
N SER A 169 -4.28 5.06 -32.84
CA SER A 169 -3.96 6.38 -33.39
C SER A 169 -4.32 6.49 -34.86
#